data_AF-A0AAE3EWU1-F1
#
_entry.id   AF-A0AAE3EWU1-F1
#
_cell.length_a   1.000
_cell.length_b   1.000
_cell.length_c   1.000
_cell.angle_alpha   90.00
_cell.angle_beta   90.00
_cell.angle_gamma   90.00
#
_symmetry.space_group_name_H-M   'P 1'
#
loop_
_entity.id
_entity.type
_entity.pdbx_description
1 polymer ?
#
loop_
_entity_poly.entity_id
_entity_poly.type
_entity_poly.pdbx_seq_one_letter_code
_entity_poly.pdbx_strand_id
1 'polypeptide(L)'
;MEEIPYIRAGTTYYKMVMSPTINGDFNEVLVPWTLETIRLDLGNQYLGRIPKYDGFTCIPSHVDFKKVYFGFYNTYSPLDKSPEQGSIEYSLRNYPNSNFFSVYRL
;
A
#
# COMPACT_ATOMS: atom_id res chain seq x y z
N MET A 1 -6.18 -8.18 18.23
CA MET A 1 -7.39 -8.37 17.41
C MET A 1 -6.91 -8.94 16.10
N GLU A 2 -7.47 -10.06 15.64
CA GLU A 2 -7.03 -10.68 14.38
C GLU A 2 -7.35 -9.75 13.21
N GLU A 3 -6.35 -9.48 12.37
CA GLU A 3 -6.48 -8.56 11.23
C GLU A 3 -7.38 -9.20 10.16
N ILE A 4 -8.30 -8.42 9.59
CA ILE A 4 -9.25 -8.90 8.59
C ILE A 4 -8.60 -8.70 7.21
N PRO A 5 -8.18 -9.76 6.50
CA PRO A 5 -7.44 -9.64 5.24
C PRO A 5 -8.39 -9.36 4.06
N TYR A 6 -9.61 -8.88 4.32
CA TYR A 6 -10.61 -8.62 3.32
C TYR A 6 -11.04 -7.17 3.36
N ILE A 7 -11.30 -6.60 2.19
CA ILE A 7 -11.93 -5.28 2.05
C ILE A 7 -13.06 -5.38 1.03
N ARG A 8 -14.00 -4.44 1.09
CA ARG A 8 -14.99 -4.22 0.04
C ARG A 8 -14.78 -2.85 -0.55
N ALA A 9 -14.57 -2.76 -1.85
CA ALA A 9 -14.54 -1.49 -2.58
C ALA A 9 -15.71 -1.46 -3.57
N GLY A 10 -16.61 -0.49 -3.41
CA GLY A 10 -17.88 -0.45 -4.13
C GLY A 10 -18.72 -1.71 -3.89
N THR A 11 -18.92 -2.50 -4.94
CA THR A 11 -19.70 -3.75 -4.91
C THR A 11 -18.86 -5.02 -4.81
N THR A 12 -17.53 -4.92 -4.93
CA THR A 12 -16.64 -6.08 -5.03
C THR A 12 -15.84 -6.27 -3.74
N TYR A 13 -15.68 -7.53 -3.33
CA TYR A 13 -14.82 -7.91 -2.21
C TYR A 13 -13.43 -8.28 -2.74
N TYR A 14 -12.42 -7.99 -1.94
CA TYR A 14 -11.02 -8.29 -2.25
C TYR A 14 -10.38 -8.91 -1.03
N LYS A 15 -9.49 -9.87 -1.27
CA LYS A 15 -8.59 -10.45 -0.27
C LYS A 15 -7.19 -9.89 -0.49
N MET A 16 -6.56 -9.43 0.58
CA MET A 16 -5.14 -9.10 0.62
C MET A 16 -4.34 -10.41 0.67
N VAL A 17 -3.46 -10.61 -0.31
CA VAL A 17 -2.67 -11.83 -0.50
C VAL A 17 -1.20 -11.47 -0.70
N MET A 18 -0.31 -12.26 -0.11
CA MET A 18 1.13 -12.20 -0.37
C MET A 18 1.45 -13.08 -1.58
N SER A 19 1.62 -12.47 -2.75
CA SER A 19 1.96 -13.16 -3.99
C SER A 19 3.48 -13.33 -4.10
N PRO A 20 3.99 -14.57 -4.26
CA PRO A 20 5.42 -14.81 -4.38
C PRO A 20 5.98 -14.23 -5.69
N THR A 21 7.22 -13.75 -5.64
CA THR A 21 7.96 -13.19 -6.78
C THR A 21 9.08 -14.13 -7.23
N ILE A 22 9.61 -13.91 -8.44
CA ILE A 22 10.72 -14.70 -8.98
C ILE A 22 12.01 -14.60 -8.16
N ASN A 23 12.15 -13.56 -7.33
CA ASN A 23 13.33 -13.32 -6.49
C ASN A 23 13.22 -14.03 -5.12
N GLY A 24 12.11 -14.71 -4.84
CA GLY A 24 11.85 -15.33 -3.53
C GLY A 24 11.19 -14.39 -2.51
N ASP A 25 10.93 -13.13 -2.89
CA ASP A 25 10.18 -12.16 -2.07
C ASP A 25 8.66 -12.27 -2.30
N PHE A 26 7.88 -11.45 -1.59
CA PHE A 26 6.42 -11.37 -1.72
C PHE A 26 5.94 -9.95 -2.04
N ASN A 27 4.88 -9.86 -2.83
CA ASN A 27 4.13 -8.62 -3.08
C ASN A 27 2.75 -8.69 -2.44
N GLU A 28 2.34 -7.64 -1.73
CA GLU A 28 0.96 -7.47 -1.28
C GLU A 28 0.07 -7.15 -2.49
N VAL A 29 -0.93 -7.99 -2.76
CA VAL A 29 -1.89 -7.81 -3.85
C VAL A 29 -3.32 -7.99 -3.37
N LEU A 30 -4.23 -7.19 -3.92
CA LEU A 30 -5.67 -7.34 -3.70
C LEU A 30 -6.27 -8.21 -4.81
N VAL A 31 -6.74 -9.39 -4.45
CA VAL A 31 -7.36 -10.35 -5.37
C VAL A 31 -8.88 -10.31 -5.20
N PRO A 32 -9.66 -10.15 -6.28
CA PRO A 32 -11.12 -10.23 -6.19
C PRO A 32 -11.58 -11.53 -5.53
N TRP A 33 -12.56 -11.43 -4.65
CA TRP A 33 -13.17 -12.55 -3.95
C TRP A 33 -14.69 -12.42 -4.01
N THR A 34 -15.39 -13.53 -4.13
CA THR A 34 -16.86 -13.52 -4.14
C THR A 34 -17.40 -13.49 -2.71
N LEU A 35 -18.59 -12.89 -2.55
CA LEU A 35 -19.29 -12.84 -1.27
C LEU A 35 -19.60 -14.25 -0.75
N GLU A 36 -19.97 -15.15 -1.66
CA GLU A 36 -20.33 -16.54 -1.40
C GLU A 36 -19.14 -17.32 -0.82
N THR A 37 -17.95 -17.17 -1.39
CA THR A 37 -16.75 -17.85 -0.88
C THR A 37 -16.41 -17.37 0.53
N ILE A 38 -16.46 -16.06 0.79
CA ILE A 38 -16.20 -15.53 2.15
C ILE A 38 -17.23 -16.09 3.16
N ARG A 39 -18.51 -16.20 2.76
CA ARG A 39 -19.56 -16.78 3.62
C ARG A 39 -19.34 -18.25 3.92
N LEU A 40 -18.94 -19.02 2.91
CA LEU A 40 -18.67 -20.46 3.07
C LEU A 40 -17.47 -20.69 3.99
N ASP A 41 -16.42 -19.89 3.85
CA ASP A 41 -15.18 -20.04 4.61
C ASP A 41 -15.29 -19.53 6.05
N LEU A 42 -15.97 -18.39 6.27
CA LEU A 42 -15.91 -17.62 7.53
C LEU A 42 -17.28 -17.34 8.16
N GLY A 43 -18.37 -17.67 7.47
CA GLY A 43 -19.74 -17.44 7.93
C GLY A 43 -20.25 -16.01 7.71
N ASN A 44 -21.57 -15.85 7.83
CA ASN A 44 -22.25 -14.58 7.56
C ASN A 44 -21.88 -13.44 8.53
N GLN A 45 -21.57 -13.78 9.79
CA GLN A 45 -21.22 -12.77 10.79
C GLN A 45 -19.90 -12.07 10.46
N TYR A 46 -19.00 -12.75 9.73
CA TYR A 46 -17.72 -12.18 9.33
C TYR A 46 -17.87 -11.00 8.36
N LEU A 47 -18.87 -11.04 7.48
CA LEU A 47 -19.11 -10.00 6.47
C LEU A 47 -19.35 -8.61 7.07
N GLY A 48 -19.99 -8.56 8.24
CA GLY A 48 -20.26 -7.29 8.93
C GLY A 48 -18.99 -6.58 9.40
N ARG A 49 -17.87 -7.31 9.53
CA ARG A 49 -16.59 -6.81 10.02
C ARG A 49 -15.66 -6.33 8.90
N ILE A 50 -15.95 -6.68 7.64
CA ILE A 50 -15.12 -6.31 6.49
C ILE A 50 -15.20 -4.79 6.25
N PRO A 51 -14.06 -4.06 6.26
CA PRO A 51 -14.01 -2.63 5.94
C PRO A 51 -14.58 -2.34 4.55
N LYS A 52 -15.33 -1.24 4.44
CA LYS A 52 -16.02 -0.84 3.21
C LYS A 52 -15.50 0.50 2.74
N TYR A 53 -15.22 0.57 1.45
CA TYR A 53 -14.72 1.74 0.76
C TYR A 53 -15.56 2.01 -0.48
N ASP A 54 -15.62 3.26 -0.93
CA ASP A 54 -16.36 3.64 -2.14
C ASP A 54 -15.62 3.20 -3.41
N GLY A 55 -14.30 3.05 -3.33
CA GLY A 55 -13.45 2.61 -4.42
C GLY A 55 -11.97 2.61 -4.06
N PHE A 56 -11.13 2.66 -5.09
CA PHE A 56 -9.68 2.78 -4.96
C PHE A 56 -9.20 4.18 -5.33
N THR A 57 -8.11 4.60 -4.71
CA THR A 57 -7.33 5.77 -5.11
C THR A 57 -5.85 5.43 -5.10
N CYS A 58 -5.03 6.23 -5.77
CA CYS A 58 -3.58 6.11 -5.72
C CYS A 58 -3.01 7.50 -5.45
N ILE A 59 -2.92 7.84 -4.16
CA ILE A 59 -2.36 9.12 -3.70
C ILE A 59 -0.98 8.84 -3.10
N PRO A 60 0.11 9.17 -3.83
CA PRO A 60 1.45 8.94 -3.35
C PRO A 60 1.78 9.91 -2.21
N SER A 61 2.33 9.37 -1.13
CA SER A 61 2.95 10.15 -0.07
C SER A 61 4.05 9.32 0.56
N HIS A 62 5.29 9.79 0.42
CA HIS A 62 6.49 9.11 0.91
C HIS A 62 6.80 9.42 2.38
N VAL A 63 6.09 10.38 2.98
CA VAL A 63 6.36 10.87 4.34
C VAL A 63 5.12 10.74 5.23
N ASP A 64 3.94 11.13 4.72
CA ASP A 64 2.66 11.03 5.44
C ASP A 64 1.71 10.11 4.66
N PHE A 65 2.05 8.83 4.59
CA PHE A 65 1.21 7.86 3.90
C PHE A 65 -0.11 7.65 4.66
N LYS A 66 -1.22 7.69 3.92
CA LYS A 66 -2.55 7.35 4.44
C LYS A 66 -3.14 6.22 3.62
N LYS A 67 -3.58 5.17 4.31
CA LYS A 67 -4.23 4.01 3.71
C LYS A 67 -5.64 4.32 3.20
N VAL A 68 -6.29 5.37 3.75
CA VAL A 68 -7.67 5.75 3.42
C VAL A 68 -7.77 7.25 3.17
N TYR A 69 -8.45 7.64 2.09
CA TYR A 69 -8.77 9.04 1.75
C TYR A 69 -10.25 9.19 1.42
N PHE A 70 -10.99 9.97 2.20
CA PHE A 70 -12.41 10.28 1.93
C PHE A 70 -13.27 9.04 1.59
N GLY A 71 -13.04 7.91 2.26
CA GLY A 71 -13.77 6.65 1.99
C GLY A 71 -13.18 5.77 0.88
N PHE A 72 -12.09 6.17 0.22
CA PHE A 72 -11.36 5.38 -0.78
C PHE A 72 -10.16 4.68 -0.17
N TYR A 73 -9.90 3.45 -0.61
CA TYR A 73 -8.71 2.70 -0.22
C TYR A 73 -7.52 3.10 -1.11
N ASN A 74 -6.42 3.52 -0.48
CA ASN A 74 -5.21 3.91 -1.19
C ASN A 74 -4.38 2.69 -1.57
N THR A 75 -4.21 2.45 -2.86
CA THR A 75 -3.41 1.35 -3.42
C THR A 75 -1.93 1.70 -3.53
N TYR A 76 -1.55 2.93 -3.19
CA TYR A 76 -0.15 3.32 -3.16
C TYR A 76 0.62 2.50 -2.10
N SER A 77 1.75 1.91 -2.49
CA SER A 77 2.66 1.23 -1.57
C SER A 77 3.63 2.25 -0.97
N PRO A 78 3.57 2.51 0.35
CA PRO A 78 4.54 3.39 0.99
C PRO A 78 5.95 2.83 0.87
N LEU A 79 6.94 3.70 0.91
CA LEU A 79 8.32 3.28 1.03
C LEU A 79 8.58 2.78 2.45
N ASP A 80 9.32 1.68 2.57
CA ASP A 80 9.76 1.18 3.88
C ASP A 80 10.77 2.10 4.55
N LYS A 81 11.44 2.94 3.75
CA LYS A 81 12.51 3.82 4.21
C LYS A 81 12.04 5.26 4.32
N SER A 82 12.44 5.89 5.41
CA SER A 82 12.23 7.32 5.63
C SER A 82 13.44 8.11 5.12
N PRO A 83 13.24 9.30 4.56
CA PRO A 83 14.35 10.14 4.13
C PRO A 83 15.22 10.55 5.31
N GLU A 84 16.53 10.34 5.18
CA GLU A 84 17.55 10.78 6.13
C GLU A 84 18.43 11.86 5.49
N GLN A 85 18.91 12.81 6.29
CA GLN A 85 19.79 13.87 5.80
C GLN A 85 21.14 13.28 5.34
N GLY A 86 21.53 13.56 4.09
CA GLY A 86 22.76 13.06 3.47
C GLY A 86 23.78 14.16 3.15
N SER A 87 24.96 13.76 2.67
CA SER A 87 25.99 14.69 2.16
C SER A 87 25.81 14.94 0.66
N ILE A 88 26.18 16.15 0.22
CA ILE A 88 26.15 16.54 -1.20
C ILE A 88 27.41 16.11 -1.97
N GLU A 89 28.40 15.53 -1.29
CA GLU A 89 29.73 15.24 -1.84
C GLU A 89 29.67 14.36 -3.10
N TYR A 90 28.83 13.33 -3.09
CA TYR A 90 28.64 12.44 -4.25
C TYR A 90 28.04 13.19 -5.44
N SER A 91 27.05 14.05 -5.19
CA SER A 91 26.39 14.85 -6.22
C SER A 91 27.33 15.90 -6.80
N LEU A 92 28.11 16.62 -5.97
CA LEU A 92 29.10 17.59 -6.44
C LEU A 92 30.23 16.93 -7.24
N ARG A 93 30.65 15.72 -6.85
CA ARG A 93 31.68 14.97 -7.58
C ARG A 93 31.23 14.56 -8.98
N ASN A 94 29.99 14.12 -9.14
CA ASN A 94 29.47 13.60 -10.42
C ASN A 94 28.76 14.69 -11.26
N TYR A 95 28.23 15.74 -10.62
CA TYR A 95 27.44 16.81 -11.22
C TYR A 95 27.86 18.18 -10.66
N PRO A 96 29.09 18.64 -10.96
CA PRO A 96 29.68 19.84 -10.35
C PRO A 96 28.94 21.15 -10.69
N ASN A 97 28.14 21.17 -11.75
CA ASN A 97 27.38 22.36 -12.18
C ASN A 97 25.90 22.31 -11.75
N SER A 98 25.53 21.42 -10.82
CA SER A 98 24.14 21.26 -10.39
C SER A 98 23.79 22.16 -9.20
N ASN A 99 22.68 22.90 -9.28
CA ASN A 99 22.23 23.87 -8.26
C ASN A 99 21.30 23.25 -7.20
N PHE A 100 21.45 21.96 -6.87
CA PHE A 100 20.59 21.29 -5.88
C PHE A 100 21.17 21.41 -4.47
N PHE A 101 20.49 22.13 -3.58
CA PHE A 101 20.99 22.45 -2.23
C PHE A 101 20.45 21.53 -1.11
N SER A 102 19.68 20.50 -1.44
CA SER A 102 19.14 19.56 -0.44
C SER A 102 19.36 18.12 -0.89
N VAL A 103 20.01 17.31 -0.04
CA VAL A 103 20.27 15.90 -0.29
C VAL A 103 19.68 15.06 0.84
N TYR A 104 18.67 14.28 0.49
CA TYR A 104 18.11 13.25 1.35
C TYR A 104 18.41 11.88 0.75
N ARG A 105 18.69 10.91 1.60
CA ARG A 105 18.87 9.50 1.23
C ARG A 105 17.66 8.70 1.70
N LEU A 106 17.21 7.77 0.87
CA LEU A 106 16.23 6.74 1.22
C LEU A 106 16.95 5.44 1.57
#